data_AF-A0A3M2A3X7-F1
#
_entry.id   AF-A0A3M2A3X7-F1
#
_cell.length_a   1.000
_cell.length_b   1.000
_cell.length_c   1.000
_cell.angle_alpha   90.00
_cell.angle_beta   90.00
_cell.angle_gamma   90.00
#
_symmetry.space_group_name_H-M   'P 1'
#
loop_
_entity.id
_entity.type
_entity.pdbx_description
1 polymer ?
#
loop_
_entity_poly.entity_id
_entity_poly.type
_entity_poly.pdbx_seq_one_letter_code
_entity_poly.pdbx_strand_id
1 'polypeptide(L)'
;MRVSRTIFIFGCILTLAALACNANTSQLQEQAASAATQAAAAATKASEVATQAAPAIGTASALANEAGQAAGTAVAQATPPSSLPTALPTNIDLNALQQTFAAALPDQNGNIIITITDAQLNEAMRLRQAQAAAESGTTPLIQNPEVTFTDGLVIFTGQVSQPVTAQLTITFRPFVTDGVLQFEVISASLGSINVPPALLGTAESTINATLNEAMSYATMAIALESVIVSDNTMTITGKVNQ
;
A
#
# COMPACT_ATOMS: atom_id res chain seq x y z
N MET A 1 -15.29 -77.03 -7.00
CA MET A 1 -14.05 -76.83 -6.20
C MET A 1 -13.21 -75.76 -6.89
N ARG A 2 -13.06 -74.58 -6.27
CA ARG A 2 -12.32 -73.45 -6.83
C ARG A 2 -10.88 -73.48 -6.30
N VAL A 3 -9.92 -73.45 -7.21
CA VAL A 3 -8.48 -73.40 -6.91
C VAL A 3 -7.89 -72.11 -7.50
N SER A 4 -7.27 -71.34 -6.61
CA SER A 4 -6.07 -70.50 -6.75
C SER A 4 -5.82 -69.75 -8.07
N ARG A 5 -5.91 -68.42 -8.01
CA ARG A 5 -5.24 -67.47 -8.91
C ARG A 5 -4.50 -66.43 -8.06
N THR A 6 -3.30 -66.80 -7.67
CA THR A 6 -2.25 -65.91 -7.17
C THR A 6 -1.02 -66.27 -7.98
N ILE A 7 -0.39 -65.27 -8.61
CA ILE A 7 0.94 -65.23 -9.25
C ILE A 7 0.85 -64.45 -10.57
N PHE A 8 1.83 -63.56 -10.77
CA PHE A 8 2.00 -62.54 -11.81
C PHE A 8 1.29 -61.22 -11.56
N ILE A 9 2.07 -60.24 -11.05
CA ILE A 9 2.20 -58.83 -11.46
C ILE A 9 2.89 -58.13 -10.27
N PHE A 10 4.18 -58.43 -10.05
CA PHE A 10 5.01 -57.80 -9.00
C PHE A 10 6.46 -57.64 -9.46
N GLY A 11 6.65 -57.32 -10.75
CA GLY A 11 7.97 -57.32 -11.40
C GLY A 11 8.17 -56.20 -12.41
N CYS A 12 7.46 -55.07 -12.28
CA CYS A 12 7.58 -53.95 -13.24
C CYS A 12 7.60 -52.55 -12.60
N ILE A 13 7.87 -52.44 -11.28
CA ILE A 13 7.90 -51.16 -10.54
C ILE A 13 9.24 -51.00 -9.80
N LEU A 14 10.37 -51.31 -10.44
CA LEU A 14 11.68 -51.14 -9.80
C LEU A 14 12.80 -50.66 -10.73
N THR A 15 12.47 -49.90 -11.78
CA THR A 15 13.47 -49.23 -12.63
C THR A 15 13.13 -47.78 -13.00
N LEU A 16 12.01 -47.21 -12.54
CA LEU A 16 11.56 -45.86 -12.92
C LEU A 16 11.94 -44.73 -11.95
N ALA A 17 12.85 -44.94 -11.00
CA ALA A 17 13.22 -43.92 -10.01
C ALA A 17 14.57 -43.21 -10.30
N ALA A 18 15.34 -43.65 -11.29
CA ALA A 18 16.67 -43.08 -11.56
C ALA A 18 16.70 -41.97 -12.61
N LEU A 19 15.60 -41.69 -13.32
CA LEU A 19 15.56 -40.70 -14.42
C LEU A 19 14.96 -39.34 -14.04
N ALA A 20 14.37 -39.18 -12.85
CA ALA A 20 13.71 -37.94 -12.45
C ALA A 20 14.63 -36.90 -11.79
N CYS A 21 15.90 -37.23 -11.50
CA CYS A 21 16.82 -36.33 -10.79
C CYS A 21 17.70 -35.44 -11.69
N ASN A 22 17.65 -35.57 -13.02
CA ASN A 22 18.60 -34.89 -13.92
C ASN A 22 17.99 -33.78 -14.81
N ALA A 23 16.69 -33.49 -14.69
CA ALA A 23 16.02 -32.49 -15.55
C ALA A 23 16.01 -31.05 -14.95
N ASN A 24 16.29 -30.89 -13.66
CA ASN A 24 16.18 -29.58 -12.98
C ASN A 24 17.48 -28.77 -12.97
N THR A 25 18.63 -29.38 -13.26
CA THR A 25 19.93 -28.68 -13.19
C THR A 25 20.12 -27.68 -14.32
N SER A 26 19.61 -27.96 -15.53
CA SER A 26 19.73 -27.06 -16.66
C SER A 26 18.90 -25.77 -16.50
N GLN A 27 17.69 -25.86 -15.93
CA GLN A 27 16.86 -24.67 -15.70
C GLN A 27 17.41 -23.77 -14.59
N LEU A 28 17.98 -24.37 -13.54
CA LEU A 28 18.60 -23.61 -12.45
C LEU A 28 19.85 -22.85 -12.92
N GLN A 29 20.61 -23.41 -13.88
CA GLN A 29 21.80 -22.75 -14.42
C GLN A 29 21.46 -21.56 -15.33
N GLU A 30 20.37 -21.66 -16.10
CA GLU A 30 19.88 -20.56 -16.95
C GLU A 30 19.26 -19.42 -16.13
N GLN A 31 18.53 -19.75 -15.06
CA GLN A 31 18.02 -18.76 -14.11
C GLN A 31 19.16 -18.02 -13.40
N ALA A 32 20.20 -18.73 -12.94
CA ALA A 32 21.36 -18.10 -12.30
C ALA A 32 22.13 -17.15 -13.23
N ALA A 33 22.29 -17.51 -14.51
CA ALA A 33 22.91 -16.63 -15.50
C ALA A 33 22.10 -15.35 -15.73
N SER A 34 20.78 -15.46 -15.85
CA SER A 34 19.90 -14.30 -16.03
C SER A 34 19.88 -13.36 -14.82
N ALA A 35 19.95 -13.90 -13.59
CA ALA A 35 20.02 -13.11 -12.36
C ALA A 35 21.34 -12.33 -12.24
N ALA A 36 22.46 -12.94 -12.64
CA ALA A 36 23.76 -12.27 -12.66
C ALA A 36 23.79 -11.09 -13.66
N THR A 37 23.19 -11.25 -14.85
CA THR A 37 23.07 -10.15 -15.83
C THR A 37 22.18 -9.02 -15.31
N GLN A 38 21.07 -9.34 -14.65
CA GLN A 38 20.19 -8.32 -14.05
C GLN A 38 20.88 -7.55 -12.91
N ALA A 39 21.63 -8.25 -12.06
CA ALA A 39 22.41 -7.62 -10.98
C ALA A 39 23.49 -6.67 -11.52
N ALA A 40 24.19 -7.06 -12.59
CA ALA A 40 25.18 -6.20 -13.25
C ALA A 40 24.53 -4.93 -13.86
N ALA A 41 23.37 -5.07 -14.51
CA ALA A 41 22.63 -3.94 -15.07
C ALA A 41 22.12 -2.97 -13.99
N ALA A 42 21.68 -3.49 -12.84
CA ALA A 42 21.26 -2.67 -11.71
C ALA A 42 22.44 -1.88 -11.11
N ALA A 43 23.62 -2.50 -11.01
CA ALA A 43 24.83 -1.81 -10.54
C ALA A 43 25.27 -0.67 -11.48
N THR A 44 25.17 -0.87 -12.80
CA THR A 44 25.46 0.19 -13.78
C THR A 44 24.48 1.37 -13.64
N LYS A 45 23.17 1.09 -13.52
CA LYS A 45 22.15 2.15 -13.32
C LYS A 45 22.36 2.93 -12.02
N ALA A 46 22.73 2.25 -10.93
CA ALA A 46 23.02 2.91 -9.66
C ALA A 46 24.23 3.86 -9.78
N SER A 47 25.27 3.47 -10.53
CA SER A 47 26.43 4.34 -10.80
C SER A 47 26.09 5.55 -11.68
N GLU A 48 25.18 5.41 -12.64
CA GLU A 48 24.71 6.51 -13.49
C GLU A 48 23.91 7.55 -12.68
N VAL A 49 23.02 7.09 -11.79
CA VAL A 49 22.24 7.96 -10.90
C VAL A 49 23.16 8.70 -9.92
N ALA A 50 24.19 8.04 -9.38
CA ALA A 50 25.18 8.68 -8.51
C ALA A 50 25.98 9.77 -9.24
N THR A 51 26.27 9.58 -10.53
CA THR A 51 27.01 10.56 -11.35
C THR A 51 26.15 11.77 -11.73
N GLN A 52 24.83 11.57 -11.95
CA GLN A 52 23.90 12.67 -12.20
C GLN A 52 23.54 13.50 -10.95
N ALA A 53 23.74 12.98 -9.75
CA ALA A 53 23.47 13.70 -8.49
C ALA A 53 24.61 14.65 -8.05
N ALA A 54 25.82 14.50 -8.61
CA ALA A 54 26.99 15.31 -8.25
C ALA A 54 26.86 16.85 -8.48
N PRO A 55 26.24 17.36 -9.57
CA PRO A 55 26.13 18.81 -9.79
C PRO A 55 25.08 19.52 -8.90
N ALA A 56 24.18 18.79 -8.22
CA ALA A 56 23.16 19.38 -7.36
C ALA A 56 23.67 19.79 -5.96
N ILE A 57 24.84 19.29 -5.55
CA ILE A 57 25.46 19.60 -4.24
C ILE A 57 26.24 20.92 -4.29
N GLY A 58 26.68 21.35 -5.48
CA GLY A 58 27.45 22.60 -5.67
C GLY A 58 26.60 23.88 -5.62
N THR A 59 25.31 23.81 -5.96
CA THR A 59 24.43 24.99 -6.02
C THR A 59 23.70 25.27 -4.69
N ALA A 60 23.61 24.30 -3.78
CA ALA A 60 23.02 24.48 -2.46
C ALA A 60 23.95 25.22 -1.46
N SER A 61 25.27 25.13 -1.63
CA SER A 61 26.25 25.77 -0.73
C SER A 61 26.43 27.27 -0.97
N ALA A 62 26.10 27.76 -2.18
CA ALA A 62 26.09 29.19 -2.47
C ALA A 62 24.91 29.92 -1.82
N LEU A 63 23.74 29.28 -1.76
CA LEU A 63 22.51 29.87 -1.21
C LEU A 63 22.52 29.95 0.33
N ALA A 64 23.28 29.07 1.01
CA ALA A 64 23.41 29.08 2.47
C ALA A 64 24.27 30.24 3.01
N ASN A 65 25.19 30.78 2.20
CA ASN A 65 26.10 31.85 2.63
C ASN A 65 25.48 33.26 2.58
N GLU A 66 24.45 33.48 1.76
CA GLU A 66 23.72 34.77 1.74
C GLU A 66 22.70 34.90 2.90
N ALA A 67 22.16 33.78 3.41
CA ALA A 67 21.24 33.80 4.55
C ALA A 67 21.95 33.98 5.92
N GLY A 68 23.27 33.78 5.98
CA GLY A 68 24.05 33.83 7.23
C GLY A 68 24.41 35.22 7.75
N GLN A 69 24.32 36.29 6.94
CA GLN A 69 24.72 37.64 7.36
C GLN A 69 23.59 38.48 7.97
N ALA A 70 22.33 38.02 7.93
CA ALA A 70 21.18 38.78 8.43
C ALA A 70 20.77 38.46 9.89
N ALA A 71 21.33 37.42 10.52
CA ALA A 71 20.87 36.93 11.83
C ALA A 71 21.83 37.24 13.00
N GLY A 72 22.79 38.15 12.82
CA GLY A 72 23.87 38.42 13.77
C GLY A 72 23.57 39.40 14.92
N THR A 73 22.32 39.65 15.33
CA THR A 73 22.06 40.71 16.34
C THR A 73 20.95 40.45 17.37
N ALA A 74 20.53 39.20 17.60
CA ALA A 74 19.48 38.92 18.59
C ALA A 74 19.83 37.74 19.53
N VAL A 75 21.04 37.72 20.09
CA VAL A 75 21.43 36.75 21.11
C VAL A 75 21.86 37.47 22.38
N ALA A 76 20.90 37.77 23.26
CA ALA A 76 21.20 37.99 24.67
C ALA A 76 20.00 37.57 25.53
N GLN A 77 20.25 36.59 26.39
CA GLN A 77 19.46 36.13 27.55
C GLN A 77 18.53 34.93 27.35
N ALA A 78 19.09 33.73 27.52
CA ALA A 78 18.48 32.68 28.34
C ALA A 78 19.53 31.64 28.76
N THR A 79 19.65 31.42 30.08
CA THR A 79 20.34 30.32 30.76
C THR A 79 19.28 29.49 31.54
N PRO A 80 19.58 28.28 32.08
CA PRO A 80 19.95 27.03 31.42
C PRO A 80 19.03 25.87 31.95
N PRO A 81 19.33 24.55 31.89
CA PRO A 81 18.39 23.51 31.44
C PRO A 81 17.75 22.68 32.56
N SER A 82 16.54 22.17 32.33
CA SER A 82 16.04 20.97 33.03
C SER A 82 16.01 19.81 32.05
N SER A 83 16.87 18.82 32.31
CA SER A 83 16.98 17.57 31.58
C SER A 83 15.83 16.62 31.93
N LEU A 84 15.19 16.08 30.89
CA LEU A 84 14.54 14.77 30.93
C LEU A 84 15.20 13.92 29.83
N PRO A 85 15.60 12.68 30.13
CA PRO A 85 16.27 11.82 29.15
C PRO A 85 15.26 11.04 28.31
N THR A 86 15.79 10.50 27.22
CA THR A 86 15.36 9.29 26.50
C THR A 86 14.65 9.55 25.18
N ALA A 87 15.47 9.53 24.14
CA ALA A 87 15.06 9.40 22.75
C ALA A 87 14.17 8.16 22.56
N LEU A 88 13.03 8.34 21.90
CA LEU A 88 12.51 7.34 20.97
C LEU A 88 12.98 7.72 19.57
N PRO A 89 13.75 6.87 18.87
CA PRO A 89 13.95 7.03 17.45
C PRO A 89 12.75 6.37 16.74
N THR A 90 11.73 7.15 16.38
CA THR A 90 10.73 6.72 15.40
C THR A 90 10.22 7.95 14.66
N ASN A 91 10.92 8.34 13.59
CA ASN A 91 10.31 9.13 12.53
C ASN A 91 9.24 8.24 11.87
N ILE A 92 8.09 8.08 12.54
CA ILE A 92 6.90 7.60 11.87
C ILE A 92 6.40 8.84 11.13
N ASP A 93 6.64 8.89 9.83
CA ASP A 93 5.88 9.78 8.94
C ASP A 93 4.42 9.29 8.95
N LEU A 94 3.69 9.57 10.04
CA LEU A 94 2.27 9.25 10.11
C LEU A 94 1.59 10.12 9.07
N ASN A 95 1.01 9.47 8.05
CA ASN A 95 0.14 10.14 7.12
C ASN A 95 -1.05 10.78 7.89
N ALA A 96 -1.55 11.93 7.42
CA ALA A 96 -2.68 12.64 8.01
C ALA A 96 -3.88 11.72 8.31
N LEU A 97 -4.15 10.72 7.47
CA LEU A 97 -5.18 9.73 7.71
C LEU A 97 -4.93 8.92 9.00
N GLN A 98 -3.71 8.40 9.18
CA GLN A 98 -3.34 7.64 10.38
C GLN A 98 -3.42 8.52 11.64
N GLN A 99 -3.05 9.80 11.53
CA GLN A 99 -3.18 10.76 12.63
C GLN A 99 -4.65 10.97 13.03
N THR A 100 -5.57 11.04 12.07
CA THR A 100 -7.01 11.14 12.33
C THR A 100 -7.52 9.94 13.15
N PHE A 101 -7.10 8.72 12.81
CA PHE A 101 -7.48 7.52 13.57
C PHE A 101 -6.82 7.44 14.94
N ALA A 102 -5.54 7.82 15.05
CA ALA A 102 -4.82 7.82 16.32
C ALA A 102 -5.35 8.87 17.32
N ALA A 103 -5.84 10.00 16.82
CA ALA A 103 -6.40 11.09 17.61
C ALA A 103 -7.89 10.91 17.97
N ALA A 104 -8.54 9.85 17.45
CA ALA A 104 -9.94 9.59 17.72
C ALA A 104 -10.14 9.21 19.20
N LEU A 105 -10.95 9.98 19.92
CA LEU A 105 -11.28 9.74 21.33
C LEU A 105 -12.76 9.37 21.46
N PRO A 106 -13.10 8.37 22.30
CA PRO A 106 -14.49 8.05 22.59
C PRO A 106 -15.17 9.14 23.41
N ASP A 107 -16.47 9.31 23.18
CA ASP A 107 -17.33 10.13 24.02
C ASP A 107 -17.64 9.44 25.38
N GLN A 108 -18.45 10.10 26.22
CA GLN A 108 -18.85 9.56 27.53
C GLN A 108 -19.65 8.25 27.44
N ASN A 109 -20.20 7.93 26.26
CA ASN A 109 -20.99 6.73 25.98
C ASN A 109 -20.17 5.65 25.24
N GLY A 110 -18.88 5.89 24.99
CA GLY A 110 -18.02 4.97 24.23
C GLY A 110 -18.19 5.04 22.72
N ASN A 111 -18.91 6.04 22.19
CA ASN A 111 -19.03 6.25 20.75
C ASN A 111 -17.82 7.00 20.22
N ILE A 112 -17.36 6.64 19.02
CA ILE A 112 -16.28 7.30 18.31
C ILE A 112 -16.82 7.79 16.96
N ILE A 113 -16.48 9.04 16.61
CA ILE A 113 -16.79 9.64 15.32
C ILE A 113 -15.46 10.02 14.65
N ILE A 114 -15.24 9.47 13.46
CA ILE A 114 -14.03 9.69 12.67
C ILE A 114 -14.47 10.28 11.33
N THR A 115 -13.99 11.47 11.01
CA THR A 115 -14.22 12.11 9.72
C THR A 115 -12.93 12.13 8.93
N ILE A 116 -12.93 11.51 7.75
CA ILE A 116 -11.81 11.48 6.82
C ILE A 116 -12.16 12.26 5.56
N THR A 117 -11.18 12.94 4.99
CA THR A 117 -11.34 13.64 3.70
C THR A 117 -10.87 12.76 2.54
N ASP A 118 -11.39 13.02 1.34
CA ASP A 118 -10.88 12.40 0.11
C ASP A 118 -9.38 12.67 -0.08
N ALA A 119 -8.93 13.89 0.20
CA ALA A 119 -7.51 14.27 0.15
C ALA A 119 -6.63 13.44 1.10
N GLN A 120 -7.10 13.19 2.33
CA GLN A 120 -6.37 12.33 3.29
C GLN A 120 -6.28 10.88 2.78
N LEU A 121 -7.37 10.35 2.24
CA LEU A 121 -7.38 9.00 1.69
C LEU A 121 -6.48 8.89 0.46
N ASN A 122 -6.56 9.83 -0.48
CA ASN A 122 -5.74 9.85 -1.69
C ASN A 122 -4.25 9.91 -1.38
N GLU A 123 -3.87 10.74 -0.41
CA GLU A 123 -2.49 10.86 0.02
C GLU A 123 -1.98 9.55 0.66
N ALA A 124 -2.81 8.90 1.49
CA ALA A 124 -2.48 7.58 2.04
C ALA A 124 -2.35 6.49 0.95
N MET A 125 -3.25 6.47 -0.05
CA MET A 125 -3.17 5.53 -1.17
C MET A 125 -1.91 5.75 -2.01
N ARG A 126 -1.54 7.00 -2.28
CA ARG A 126 -0.34 7.36 -3.04
C ARG A 126 0.93 6.88 -2.34
N LEU A 127 1.03 7.08 -1.03
CA LEU A 127 2.16 6.58 -0.23
C LEU A 127 2.23 5.05 -0.26
N ARG A 128 1.09 4.36 -0.07
CA ARG A 128 1.02 2.90 -0.14
C ARG A 128 1.46 2.38 -1.50
N GLN A 129 1.00 3.00 -2.59
CA GLN A 129 1.37 2.60 -3.93
C GLN A 129 2.87 2.78 -4.19
N ALA A 130 3.46 3.88 -3.70
CA ALA A 130 4.90 4.12 -3.80
C ALA A 130 5.70 3.04 -3.03
N GLN A 131 5.25 2.65 -1.84
CA GLN A 131 5.86 1.58 -1.04
C GLN A 131 5.75 0.22 -1.75
N ALA A 132 4.55 -0.15 -2.20
CA ALA A 132 4.32 -1.42 -2.89
C ALA A 132 5.15 -1.55 -4.18
N ALA A 133 5.31 -0.45 -4.93
CA ALA A 133 6.17 -0.40 -6.11
C ALA A 133 7.65 -0.59 -5.77
N ALA A 134 8.11 -0.02 -4.64
CA ALA A 134 9.48 -0.18 -4.16
C ALA A 134 9.77 -1.62 -3.69
N GLU A 135 8.79 -2.29 -3.08
CA GLU A 135 8.92 -3.65 -2.56
C GLU A 135 8.84 -4.73 -3.65
N SER A 136 7.87 -4.62 -4.55
CA SER A 136 7.56 -5.68 -5.51
C SER A 136 8.37 -5.59 -6.80
N GLY A 137 8.90 -4.40 -7.14
CA GLY A 137 9.57 -4.15 -8.43
C GLY A 137 8.65 -4.29 -9.66
N THR A 138 7.35 -4.52 -9.44
CA THR A 138 6.33 -4.67 -10.48
C THR A 138 5.43 -3.45 -10.52
N THR A 139 5.07 -3.00 -11.72
CA THR A 139 4.09 -1.94 -11.90
C THR A 139 2.70 -2.41 -11.42
N PRO A 140 1.99 -1.64 -10.57
CA PRO A 140 0.65 -1.98 -10.13
C PRO A 140 -0.33 -2.01 -11.31
N LEU A 141 -1.33 -2.89 -11.22
CA LEU A 141 -2.34 -3.07 -12.27
C LEU A 141 -3.18 -1.79 -12.51
N ILE A 142 -3.47 -1.06 -11.43
CA ILE A 142 -4.13 0.24 -11.44
C ILE A 142 -3.11 1.29 -11.01
N GLN A 143 -2.78 2.21 -11.89
CA GLN A 143 -1.84 3.32 -11.67
C GLN A 143 -2.61 4.60 -11.34
N ASN A 144 -2.01 5.46 -10.52
CA ASN A 144 -2.59 6.74 -10.12
C ASN A 144 -4.03 6.60 -9.58
N PRO A 145 -4.27 5.75 -8.57
CA PRO A 145 -5.59 5.61 -7.98
C PRO A 145 -5.97 6.91 -7.27
N GLU A 146 -7.20 7.36 -7.46
CA GLU A 146 -7.78 8.54 -6.82
C GLU A 146 -9.22 8.24 -6.41
N VAL A 147 -9.61 8.76 -5.26
CA VAL A 147 -10.93 8.64 -4.66
C VAL A 147 -11.54 10.02 -4.49
N THR A 148 -12.83 10.13 -4.79
CA THR A 148 -13.64 11.32 -4.51
C THR A 148 -14.89 10.91 -3.76
N PHE A 149 -15.27 11.71 -2.76
CA PHE A 149 -16.49 11.52 -1.97
C PHE A 149 -17.55 12.52 -2.44
N THR A 150 -18.71 12.02 -2.87
CA THR A 150 -19.81 12.88 -3.35
C THR A 150 -21.14 12.13 -3.31
N ASP A 151 -22.22 12.82 -2.96
CA ASP A 151 -23.60 12.31 -3.02
C ASP A 151 -23.82 10.93 -2.35
N GLY A 152 -23.17 10.65 -1.21
CA GLY A 152 -23.29 9.36 -0.54
C GLY A 152 -22.50 8.21 -1.21
N LEU A 153 -21.66 8.54 -2.19
CA LEU A 153 -20.92 7.60 -3.03
C LEU A 153 -19.41 7.87 -2.95
N VAL A 154 -18.66 6.81 -3.21
CA VAL A 154 -17.20 6.83 -3.31
C VAL A 154 -16.83 6.54 -4.76
N ILE A 155 -16.32 7.55 -5.46
CA ILE A 155 -15.89 7.41 -6.85
C ILE A 155 -14.40 7.12 -6.85
N PHE A 156 -14.03 5.92 -7.25
CA PHE A 156 -12.65 5.51 -7.46
C PHE A 156 -12.29 5.65 -8.95
N THR A 157 -11.15 6.26 -9.22
CA THR A 157 -10.60 6.36 -10.57
C THR A 157 -9.15 5.90 -10.59
N GLY A 158 -8.68 5.44 -11.75
CA GLY A 158 -7.28 5.08 -11.94
C GLY A 158 -7.00 4.68 -13.39
N GLN A 159 -5.72 4.59 -13.76
CA GLN A 159 -5.31 4.20 -15.11
C GLN A 159 -4.86 2.75 -15.13
N VAL A 160 -5.47 1.95 -15.99
CA VAL A 160 -5.07 0.56 -16.22
C VAL A 160 -4.18 0.54 -17.45
N SER A 161 -3.04 -0.16 -17.40
CA SER A 161 -2.09 -0.26 -18.53
C SER A 161 -2.16 -1.57 -19.31
N GLN A 162 -2.82 -2.60 -18.77
CA GLN A 162 -2.96 -3.92 -19.40
C GLN A 162 -4.37 -4.49 -19.24
N PRO A 163 -4.93 -5.15 -20.27
CA PRO A 163 -4.34 -5.38 -21.60
C PRO A 163 -4.39 -4.15 -22.53
N VAL A 164 -5.18 -3.13 -22.18
CA VAL A 164 -5.33 -1.89 -22.95
C VAL A 164 -5.25 -0.71 -21.99
N THR A 165 -4.56 0.36 -22.40
CA THR A 165 -4.51 1.60 -21.62
C THR A 165 -5.87 2.28 -21.61
N ALA A 166 -6.52 2.33 -20.45
CA ALA A 166 -7.83 2.95 -20.30
C ALA A 166 -8.03 3.53 -18.90
N GLN A 167 -8.89 4.55 -18.83
CA GLN A 167 -9.34 5.13 -17.57
C GLN A 167 -10.38 4.19 -16.93
N LEU A 168 -10.10 3.74 -15.72
CA LEU A 168 -11.02 3.03 -14.85
C LEU A 168 -11.80 4.05 -14.01
N THR A 169 -13.10 3.85 -13.88
CA THR A 169 -13.97 4.58 -12.97
C THR A 169 -14.92 3.58 -12.32
N ILE A 170 -14.94 3.53 -11.00
CA ILE A 170 -15.80 2.65 -10.22
C ILE A 170 -16.53 3.50 -9.18
N THR A 171 -17.84 3.35 -9.09
CA THR A 171 -18.67 4.01 -8.10
C THR A 171 -19.07 2.99 -7.06
N PHE A 172 -18.66 3.23 -5.83
CA PHE A 172 -18.99 2.41 -4.68
C PHE A 172 -20.01 3.10 -3.79
N ARG A 173 -20.86 2.30 -3.14
CA ARG A 173 -21.67 2.69 -2.00
C ARG A 173 -21.09 2.04 -0.75
N PRO A 174 -20.53 2.80 0.20
CA PRO A 174 -20.02 2.23 1.43
C PRO A 174 -21.18 1.85 2.35
N PHE A 175 -21.02 0.75 3.07
CA PHE A 175 -21.94 0.29 4.09
C PHE A 175 -21.18 -0.47 5.18
N VAL A 176 -21.77 -0.59 6.36
CA VAL A 176 -21.18 -1.35 7.47
C VAL A 176 -21.94 -2.66 7.62
N THR A 177 -21.21 -3.77 7.75
CA THR A 177 -21.78 -5.10 8.03
C THR A 177 -20.85 -5.83 8.98
N ASP A 178 -21.42 -6.39 10.05
CA ASP A 178 -20.69 -7.11 11.10
C ASP A 178 -19.53 -6.31 11.72
N GLY A 179 -19.70 -5.00 11.87
CA GLY A 179 -18.69 -4.11 12.44
C GLY A 179 -17.56 -3.73 11.48
N VAL A 180 -17.66 -4.14 10.21
CA VAL A 180 -16.63 -3.91 9.17
C VAL A 180 -17.19 -3.02 8.06
N LEU A 181 -16.37 -2.09 7.57
CA LEU A 181 -16.68 -1.26 6.41
C LEU A 181 -16.54 -2.09 5.14
N GLN A 182 -17.58 -2.09 4.32
CA GLN A 182 -17.67 -2.79 3.05
C GLN A 182 -18.10 -1.82 1.95
N PHE A 183 -17.85 -2.19 0.69
CA PHE A 183 -18.16 -1.37 -0.47
C PHE A 183 -19.00 -2.16 -1.48
N GLU A 184 -20.18 -1.65 -1.81
CA GLU A 184 -21.03 -2.21 -2.87
C GLU A 184 -20.71 -1.51 -4.19
N VAL A 185 -20.44 -2.27 -5.26
CA VAL A 185 -20.22 -1.70 -6.59
C VAL A 185 -21.56 -1.30 -7.21
N ILE A 186 -21.77 0.01 -7.41
CA ILE A 186 -22.96 0.56 -8.07
C ILE A 186 -22.79 0.59 -9.58
N SER A 187 -21.63 1.03 -10.04
CA SER A 187 -21.27 1.06 -11.46
C SER A 187 -19.77 0.99 -11.65
N ALA A 188 -19.34 0.44 -12.78
CA ALA A 188 -17.93 0.40 -13.15
C ALA A 188 -17.79 0.56 -14.66
N SER A 189 -16.83 1.38 -15.08
CA SER A 189 -16.47 1.58 -16.48
C SER A 189 -14.95 1.56 -16.66
N LEU A 190 -14.49 0.97 -17.76
CA LEU A 190 -13.10 0.99 -18.19
C LEU A 190 -13.09 1.51 -19.62
N GLY A 191 -13.05 2.84 -19.79
CA GLY A 191 -13.34 3.46 -21.08
C GLY A 191 -14.69 3.01 -21.66
N SER A 192 -14.67 2.37 -22.83
CA SER A 192 -15.88 1.84 -23.50
C SER A 192 -16.08 0.33 -23.33
N ILE A 193 -15.30 -0.33 -22.49
CA ILE A 193 -15.39 -1.79 -22.25
C ILE A 193 -15.89 -2.10 -20.84
N ASN A 194 -16.49 -3.29 -20.70
CA ASN A 194 -16.86 -3.82 -19.40
C ASN A 194 -15.62 -4.05 -18.54
N VAL A 195 -15.72 -3.78 -17.24
CA VAL A 195 -14.60 -3.92 -16.31
C VAL A 195 -14.39 -5.38 -15.93
N PRO A 196 -13.20 -5.97 -16.16
CA PRO A 196 -12.84 -7.28 -15.63
C PRO A 196 -13.03 -7.38 -14.11
N PRO A 197 -13.60 -8.48 -13.57
CA PRO A 197 -13.78 -8.66 -12.13
C PRO A 197 -12.50 -8.51 -11.30
N ALA A 198 -11.36 -8.90 -11.87
CA ALA A 198 -10.05 -8.74 -11.23
C ALA A 198 -9.72 -7.28 -10.88
N LEU A 199 -10.08 -6.33 -11.77
CA LEU A 199 -9.85 -4.90 -11.53
C LEU A 199 -10.76 -4.35 -10.44
N LEU A 200 -12.02 -4.82 -10.37
CA LEU A 200 -12.95 -4.46 -9.30
C LEU A 200 -12.38 -4.88 -7.95
N GLY A 201 -11.93 -6.15 -7.84
CA GLY A 201 -11.31 -6.66 -6.63
C GLY A 201 -10.02 -5.91 -6.24
N THR A 202 -9.19 -5.53 -7.21
CA THR A 202 -8.01 -4.71 -6.93
C THR A 202 -8.37 -3.31 -6.41
N ALA A 203 -9.36 -2.64 -7.01
CA ALA A 203 -9.80 -1.32 -6.56
C ALA A 203 -10.38 -1.36 -5.14
N GLU A 204 -11.28 -2.32 -4.89
CA GLU A 204 -11.86 -2.54 -3.56
C GLU A 204 -10.78 -2.87 -2.52
N SER A 205 -9.86 -3.79 -2.84
CA SER A 205 -8.74 -4.14 -1.97
C SER A 205 -7.81 -2.96 -1.70
N THR A 206 -7.66 -2.03 -2.64
CA THR A 206 -6.79 -0.85 -2.47
C THR A 206 -7.38 0.11 -1.45
N ILE A 207 -8.69 0.39 -1.54
CA ILE A 207 -9.41 1.22 -0.56
C ILE A 207 -9.42 0.53 0.80
N ASN A 208 -9.81 -0.74 0.85
CA ASN A 208 -9.90 -1.52 2.08
C ASN A 208 -8.55 -1.63 2.78
N ALA A 209 -7.46 -1.92 2.06
CA ALA A 209 -6.13 -2.02 2.66
C ALA A 209 -5.67 -0.67 3.24
N THR A 210 -5.98 0.44 2.56
CA THR A 210 -5.59 1.78 3.02
C THR A 210 -6.35 2.18 4.29
N LEU A 211 -7.66 1.93 4.33
CA LEU A 211 -8.48 2.21 5.51
C LEU A 211 -8.16 1.26 6.67
N ASN A 212 -7.97 -0.03 6.40
CA ASN A 212 -7.59 -1.01 7.42
C ASN A 212 -6.23 -0.70 8.04
N GLU A 213 -5.25 -0.28 7.23
CA GLU A 213 -3.98 0.17 7.77
C GLU A 213 -4.17 1.39 8.67
N ALA A 214 -4.91 2.40 8.23
CA ALA A 214 -5.16 3.57 9.06
C ALA A 214 -5.88 3.24 10.37
N MET A 215 -6.89 2.35 10.32
CA MET A 215 -7.59 1.86 11.50
C MET A 215 -6.67 1.10 12.46
N SER A 216 -5.60 0.46 11.99
CA SER A 216 -4.64 -0.22 12.86
C SER A 216 -3.84 0.72 13.77
N TYR A 217 -3.81 2.02 13.46
CA TYR A 217 -3.23 3.06 14.31
C TYR A 217 -4.22 3.61 15.34
N ALA A 218 -5.49 3.21 15.31
CA ALA A 218 -6.42 3.54 16.38
C ALA A 218 -5.92 2.90 17.69
N THR A 219 -5.91 3.68 18.76
CA THR A 219 -5.43 3.23 20.09
C THR A 219 -6.37 2.23 20.76
N MET A 220 -7.56 2.03 20.18
CA MET A 220 -8.66 1.24 20.72
C MET A 220 -9.26 0.37 19.62
N ALA A 221 -9.80 -0.80 19.99
CA ALA A 221 -10.56 -1.63 19.06
C ALA A 221 -11.94 -0.99 18.83
N ILE A 222 -12.21 -0.56 17.60
CA ILE A 222 -13.47 0.10 17.22
C ILE A 222 -14.31 -0.89 16.40
N ALA A 223 -15.55 -1.15 16.84
CA ALA A 223 -16.57 -1.77 16.01
C ALA A 223 -17.33 -0.67 15.26
N LEU A 224 -17.33 -0.72 13.93
CA LEU A 224 -18.04 0.27 13.13
C LEU A 224 -19.56 0.05 13.22
N GLU A 225 -20.34 1.12 13.30
CA GLU A 225 -21.80 1.07 13.36
C GLU A 225 -22.44 1.66 12.11
N SER A 226 -21.92 2.79 11.63
CA SER A 226 -22.44 3.46 10.44
C SER A 226 -21.36 4.21 9.67
N VAL A 227 -21.61 4.39 8.38
CA VAL A 227 -20.81 5.23 7.49
C VAL A 227 -21.74 6.18 6.74
N ILE A 228 -21.36 7.45 6.70
CA ILE A 228 -22.05 8.50 5.96
C ILE A 228 -21.03 9.16 5.05
N VAL A 229 -21.35 9.27 3.77
CA VAL A 229 -20.52 10.01 2.81
C VAL A 229 -21.22 11.29 2.42
N SER A 230 -20.48 12.39 2.52
CA SER A 230 -20.86 13.72 2.10
C SER A 230 -19.84 14.22 1.06
N ASP A 231 -20.03 15.42 0.54
CA ASP A 231 -19.05 16.01 -0.37
C ASP A 231 -17.69 16.16 0.33
N ASN A 232 -16.66 15.60 -0.33
CA ASN A 232 -15.26 15.56 0.11
C ASN A 232 -14.97 14.87 1.44
N THR A 233 -15.97 14.30 2.11
CA THR A 233 -15.82 13.73 3.45
C THR A 233 -16.57 12.41 3.63
N MET A 234 -15.95 11.49 4.37
CA MET A 234 -16.58 10.28 4.86
C MET A 234 -16.54 10.31 6.39
N THR A 235 -17.71 10.21 7.02
CA THR A 235 -17.84 10.11 8.47
C THR A 235 -18.19 8.68 8.85
N ILE A 236 -17.34 8.10 9.68
CA ILE A 236 -17.48 6.75 10.22
C ILE A 236 -17.83 6.91 11.71
N THR A 237 -18.90 6.23 12.13
CA THR A 237 -19.29 6.15 13.53
C THR A 237 -19.15 4.72 13.99
N GLY A 238 -18.63 4.54 15.20
CA GLY A 238 -18.48 3.23 15.82
C GLY A 238 -18.48 3.30 17.33
N LYS A 239 -18.29 2.15 17.96
CA LYS A 239 -18.13 2.01 19.42
C LYS A 239 -16.85 1.30 19.77
N VAL A 240 -16.29 1.66 20.92
CA VAL A 240 -15.17 0.93 21.50
C VAL A 240 -15.67 -0.45 21.95
N ASN A 241 -15.02 -1.50 21.47
CA ASN A 241 -15.21 -2.85 22.00
C ASN A 241 -14.54 -2.90 23.38
N GLN A 242 -15.35 -2.99 24.43
CA GLN A 242 -14.88 -3.20 25.81
C GLN A 242 -14.64 -4.69 26.10
#